data_AF-A0A523ARU1-F1
#
_entry.id   AF-A0A523ARU1-F1
#
_cell.length_a   1.000
_cell.length_b   1.000
_cell.length_c   1.000
_cell.angle_alpha   90.00
_cell.angle_beta   90.00
_cell.angle_gamma   90.00
#
_symmetry.space_group_name_H-M   'P 1'
#
loop_
_entity.id
_entity.type
_entity.pdbx_description
1 polymer ?
#
loop_
_entity_poly.entity_id
_entity_poly.type
_entity_poly.pdbx_seq_one_letter_code
_entity_poly.pdbx_strand_id
1 'polypeptide(L)'
;MFPTDFLLRRVKKERVEEVRLALKRARIARSAREFLEETLRFSFFLSLAIFLLVLLLGLRYGVPYSPLLALIAGLGAGYGLYRLLLLNLEKAGWSRTREIEARMPHALAFMLAMSKGGVGVVRIFKELSQRKEDYGEICKEAAAVVRNVEVFGMSPVQALTDVAETCPSKKFEEFLKTLATVVETGSGLDEFLSARCEKAYFEAKDAQLKSLETVSIMAEISTITVGLLPFLLMVTLLPLQMMAPLPSFALYAIVYLTIPLGSALFILLLSQYSPWEAKHPPRVEGPAPLGRRGSLWAGGARRFLSFLRTLPDDPVRVLYLSIPAAVLFALLRLSTGLLNLETRLGLEPKIETTFVLCLVITFLPFVILHELRERRLGKILTITPDYLSSLSAAVSSGLPPAK
;
A
#
# COMPACT_ATOMS: atom_id res chain seq x y z
N MET A 1 45.42 4.52 -14.64
CA MET A 1 44.39 4.55 -15.70
C MET A 1 43.57 3.28 -15.54
N PHE A 2 42.40 3.36 -14.89
CA PHE A 2 41.63 2.19 -14.45
C PHE A 2 40.96 1.47 -15.63
N PRO A 3 40.77 0.15 -15.59
CA PRO A 3 40.08 -0.61 -16.65
C PRO A 3 38.60 -0.25 -16.83
N THR A 4 38.02 0.58 -15.97
CA THR A 4 36.64 1.08 -16.08
C THR A 4 36.44 1.92 -17.34
N ASP A 5 37.42 2.72 -17.74
CA ASP A 5 37.35 3.53 -18.97
C ASP A 5 37.35 2.66 -20.23
N PHE A 6 38.04 1.52 -20.19
CA PHE A 6 38.04 0.55 -21.28
C PHE A 6 36.69 -0.18 -21.39
N LEU A 7 36.09 -0.55 -20.25
CA LEU A 7 34.78 -1.20 -20.22
C LEU A 7 33.65 -0.25 -20.66
N LEU A 8 33.70 1.03 -20.29
CA LEU A 8 32.74 2.05 -20.73
C LEU A 8 32.77 2.28 -22.24
N ARG A 9 33.96 2.22 -22.87
CA ARG A 9 34.08 2.29 -24.34
C ARG A 9 33.40 1.12 -25.05
N ARG A 10 33.24 -0.03 -24.38
CA ARG A 10 32.51 -1.21 -24.89
C ARG A 10 31.02 -1.23 -24.52
N VAL A 11 30.55 -0.33 -23.64
CA VAL A 11 29.12 -0.18 -23.39
C VAL A 11 28.50 0.45 -24.64
N LYS A 12 27.54 -0.25 -25.26
CA LYS A 12 26.80 0.28 -26.42
C LYS A 12 26.23 1.66 -26.09
N LYS A 13 26.31 2.60 -27.05
CA LYS A 13 25.71 3.94 -26.92
C LYS A 13 24.23 3.86 -26.51
N GLU A 14 23.51 2.86 -27.01
CA GLU A 14 22.12 2.52 -26.64
C GLU A 14 21.91 2.38 -25.12
N ARG A 15 22.79 1.67 -24.41
CA ARG A 15 22.66 1.45 -22.96
C ARG A 15 22.95 2.73 -22.16
N VAL A 16 23.82 3.61 -22.66
CA VAL A 16 24.10 4.91 -22.02
C VAL A 16 22.89 5.84 -22.15
N GLU A 17 22.24 5.82 -23.32
CA GLU A 17 20.98 6.53 -23.57
C GLU A 17 19.86 6.02 -22.66
N GLU A 18 19.66 4.69 -22.55
CA GLU A 18 18.67 4.07 -21.67
C GLU A 18 18.84 4.49 -20.20
N VAL A 19 20.06 4.41 -19.67
CA VAL A 19 20.35 4.79 -18.28
C VAL A 19 20.19 6.30 -18.08
N ARG A 20 20.58 7.12 -19.05
CA ARG A 20 20.34 8.57 -19.01
C ARG A 20 18.87 8.89 -18.94
N LEU A 21 18.07 8.19 -19.73
CA LEU A 21 16.63 8.37 -19.79
C LEU A 21 15.97 7.87 -18.49
N ALA A 22 16.41 6.74 -17.93
CA ALA A 22 15.97 6.23 -16.64
C ALA A 22 16.31 7.18 -15.47
N LEU A 23 17.51 7.77 -15.45
CA LEU A 23 17.91 8.76 -14.44
C LEU A 23 17.10 10.06 -14.54
N LYS A 24 16.85 10.54 -15.76
CA LYS A 24 15.97 11.70 -16.01
C LYS A 24 14.54 11.41 -15.51
N ARG A 25 14.00 10.25 -15.88
CA ARG A 25 12.69 9.74 -15.42
C ARG A 25 12.62 9.57 -13.91
N ALA A 26 13.73 9.25 -13.25
CA ALA A 26 13.81 9.16 -11.79
C ALA A 26 14.07 10.52 -11.11
N ARG A 27 14.29 11.61 -11.86
CA ARG A 27 14.71 12.94 -11.36
C ARG A 27 15.94 12.86 -10.44
N ILE A 28 16.84 11.92 -10.72
CA ILE A 28 18.11 11.78 -10.00
C ILE A 28 19.13 12.71 -10.66
N ALA A 29 19.66 13.68 -9.91
CA ALA A 29 20.67 14.63 -10.36
C ALA A 29 22.06 13.97 -10.43
N ARG A 30 22.21 12.96 -11.28
CA ARG A 30 23.49 12.29 -11.56
C ARG A 30 23.67 12.10 -13.05
N SER A 31 24.92 12.22 -13.52
CA SER A 31 25.21 11.97 -14.93
C SER A 31 25.16 10.46 -15.21
N ALA A 32 24.65 10.07 -16.38
CA ALA A 32 24.54 8.66 -16.76
C ALA A 32 25.90 7.94 -16.79
N ARG A 33 26.96 8.68 -17.15
CA ARG A 33 28.33 8.18 -17.16
C ARG A 33 28.85 7.93 -15.75
N GLU A 34 28.70 8.88 -14.84
CA GLU A 34 29.10 8.76 -13.44
C GLU A 34 28.37 7.62 -12.72
N PHE A 35 27.05 7.49 -12.95
CA PHE A 35 26.28 6.38 -12.38
C PHE A 35 26.74 5.01 -12.90
N LEU A 36 27.00 4.88 -14.20
CA LEU A 36 27.54 3.65 -14.79
C LEU A 36 28.95 3.34 -14.27
N GLU A 37 29.79 4.36 -14.11
CA GLU A 37 31.12 4.23 -13.53
C GLU A 37 31.10 3.72 -12.11
N GLU A 38 30.30 4.35 -11.24
CA GLU A 38 30.13 3.91 -9.86
C GLU A 38 29.60 2.47 -9.80
N THR A 39 28.57 2.17 -10.59
CA THR A 39 27.96 0.83 -10.64
C THR A 39 28.98 -0.23 -11.09
N LEU A 40 29.77 0.05 -12.13
CA LEU A 40 30.81 -0.85 -12.61
C LEU A 40 31.95 -1.01 -11.59
N ARG A 41 32.36 0.07 -10.91
CA ARG A 41 33.37 0.02 -9.84
C ARG A 41 32.90 -0.86 -8.69
N PHE A 42 31.70 -0.64 -8.15
CA PHE A 42 31.16 -1.45 -7.06
C PHE A 42 31.00 -2.94 -7.45
N SER A 43 30.51 -3.20 -8.66
CA SER A 43 30.35 -4.56 -9.18
C SER A 43 31.69 -5.27 -9.33
N PHE A 44 32.73 -4.55 -9.77
CA PHE A 44 34.10 -5.06 -9.88
C PHE A 44 34.70 -5.37 -8.50
N PHE A 45 34.58 -4.46 -7.53
CA PHE A 45 35.10 -4.69 -6.17
C PHE A 45 34.40 -5.87 -5.49
N LEU A 46 33.08 -6.00 -5.63
CA LEU A 46 32.34 -7.14 -5.09
C LEU A 46 32.78 -8.45 -5.77
N SER A 47 32.93 -8.44 -7.10
CA SER A 47 33.40 -9.60 -7.86
C SER A 47 34.78 -10.06 -7.38
N LEU A 48 35.72 -9.11 -7.22
CA LEU A 48 37.07 -9.38 -6.74
C LEU A 48 37.09 -9.88 -5.29
N ALA A 49 36.29 -9.27 -4.40
CA ALA A 49 36.20 -9.68 -3.01
C ALA A 49 35.67 -11.11 -2.87
N ILE A 50 34.62 -11.47 -3.61
CA ILE A 50 34.03 -12.82 -3.60
C ILE A 50 34.97 -13.82 -4.26
N PHE A 51 35.63 -13.44 -5.36
CA PHE A 51 36.66 -14.26 -5.98
C PHE A 51 37.78 -14.61 -4.98
N LEU A 52 38.37 -13.60 -4.32
CA LEU A 52 39.44 -13.81 -3.34
C LEU A 52 38.97 -14.62 -2.14
N LEU A 53 37.77 -14.35 -1.63
CA LEU A 53 37.21 -15.08 -0.50
C LEU A 53 37.00 -16.56 -0.82
N VAL A 54 36.38 -16.88 -1.95
CA VAL A 54 36.13 -18.26 -2.37
C VAL A 54 37.46 -18.98 -2.69
N LEU A 55 38.42 -18.28 -3.31
CA LEU A 55 39.74 -18.84 -3.60
C LEU A 55 40.52 -19.16 -2.31
N LEU A 56 40.58 -18.23 -1.35
CA LEU A 56 41.29 -18.42 -0.09
C LEU A 56 40.68 -19.55 0.74
N LEU A 57 39.35 -19.63 0.81
CA LEU A 57 38.65 -20.72 1.48
C LEU A 57 38.91 -22.06 0.77
N GLY A 58 38.83 -22.09 -0.56
CA GLY A 58 39.10 -23.29 -1.34
C GLY A 58 40.52 -23.82 -1.16
N LEU A 59 41.52 -22.94 -1.11
CA LEU A 59 42.91 -23.30 -0.82
C LEU A 59 43.10 -23.76 0.63
N ARG A 60 42.43 -23.12 1.61
CA ARG A 60 42.52 -23.47 3.03
C ARG A 60 41.95 -24.85 3.34
N TYR A 61 40.85 -25.22 2.68
CA TYR A 61 40.14 -26.49 2.90
C TYR A 61 40.48 -27.58 1.87
N GLY A 62 41.42 -27.33 0.95
CA GLY A 62 41.88 -28.32 -0.02
C GLY A 62 40.82 -28.73 -1.05
N VAL A 63 39.88 -27.84 -1.38
CA VAL A 63 38.81 -28.14 -2.34
C VAL A 63 39.39 -28.17 -3.77
N PRO A 64 39.30 -29.31 -4.50
CA PRO A 64 39.75 -29.37 -5.89
C PRO A 64 38.92 -28.42 -6.77
N TYR A 65 39.53 -27.85 -7.80
CA TYR A 65 38.91 -26.86 -8.71
C TYR A 65 38.46 -25.55 -8.05
N SER A 66 38.96 -25.21 -6.86
CA SER A 66 38.67 -23.94 -6.18
C SER A 66 38.89 -22.66 -7.02
N PRO A 67 39.88 -22.57 -7.95
CA PRO A 67 40.00 -21.39 -8.81
C PRO A 67 38.83 -21.23 -9.79
N LEU A 68 38.29 -22.34 -10.30
CA LEU A 68 37.15 -22.32 -11.22
C LEU A 68 35.87 -21.88 -10.47
N LEU A 69 35.66 -22.42 -9.26
CA LEU A 69 34.54 -22.04 -8.40
C LEU A 69 34.62 -20.57 -7.98
N ALA A 70 35.82 -20.08 -7.64
CA ALA A 70 36.05 -18.68 -7.31
C ALA A 70 35.74 -17.76 -8.50
N LEU A 71 36.13 -18.15 -9.71
CA LEU A 71 35.84 -17.40 -10.92
C LEU A 71 34.33 -17.28 -11.17
N ILE A 72 33.60 -18.40 -11.09
CA ILE A 72 32.15 -18.43 -11.31
C ILE A 72 31.42 -17.61 -10.24
N ALA A 73 31.78 -17.78 -8.96
CA ALA A 73 31.18 -17.06 -7.84
C ALA A 73 31.44 -15.54 -7.93
N GLY A 74 32.69 -15.14 -8.22
CA GLY A 74 33.07 -13.75 -8.39
C GLY A 74 32.36 -13.09 -9.57
N LEU A 75 32.35 -13.72 -10.75
CA LEU A 75 31.67 -13.19 -11.92
C LEU A 75 30.15 -13.12 -11.73
N GLY A 76 29.56 -14.18 -11.16
CA GLY A 76 28.13 -14.25 -10.87
C GLY A 76 27.67 -13.17 -9.91
N ALA A 77 28.42 -12.94 -8.83
CA ALA A 77 28.08 -11.91 -7.86
C ALA A 77 28.28 -10.48 -8.39
N GLY A 78 29.35 -10.24 -9.13
CA GLY A 78 29.58 -8.95 -9.78
C GLY A 78 28.50 -8.61 -10.81
N TYR A 79 28.16 -9.56 -11.68
CA TYR A 79 27.06 -9.40 -12.64
C TYR A 79 25.70 -9.26 -11.96
N GLY A 80 25.47 -10.02 -10.89
CA GLY A 80 24.25 -9.95 -10.07
C GLY A 80 24.06 -8.57 -9.46
N LEU A 81 25.10 -8.01 -8.82
CA LEU A 81 25.03 -6.66 -8.25
C LEU A 81 24.81 -5.60 -9.34
N TYR A 82 25.52 -5.69 -10.47
CA TYR A 82 25.34 -4.80 -11.61
C TYR A 82 23.87 -4.79 -12.09
N ARG A 83 23.27 -5.97 -12.27
CA ARG A 83 21.86 -6.10 -12.67
C ARG A 83 20.91 -5.61 -11.59
N LEU A 84 21.19 -5.88 -10.32
CA LEU A 84 20.35 -5.45 -9.21
C LEU A 84 20.29 -3.92 -9.09
N LEU A 85 21.43 -3.24 -9.23
CA LEU A 85 21.49 -1.77 -9.19
C LEU A 85 20.75 -1.13 -10.36
N LEU A 86 20.84 -1.70 -11.56
CA LEU A 86 20.05 -1.25 -12.72
C LEU A 86 18.55 -1.49 -12.51
N LEU A 87 18.16 -2.66 -12.00
CA LEU A 87 16.77 -2.96 -11.69
C LEU A 87 16.20 -2.03 -10.62
N ASN A 88 17.01 -1.62 -9.64
CA ASN A 88 16.57 -0.66 -8.63
C ASN A 88 16.31 0.74 -9.24
N LEU A 89 17.12 1.17 -10.21
CA LEU A 89 16.87 2.41 -10.94
C LEU A 89 15.56 2.34 -11.74
N GLU A 90 15.34 1.23 -12.44
CA GLU A 90 14.09 1.00 -13.16
C GLU A 90 12.89 1.02 -12.19
N LYS A 91 12.96 0.27 -11.09
CA LYS A 91 11.92 0.23 -10.04
C LYS A 91 11.60 1.63 -9.50
N ALA A 92 12.61 2.49 -9.30
CA ALA A 92 12.38 3.86 -8.88
C ALA A 92 11.57 4.65 -9.92
N GLY A 93 11.88 4.49 -11.21
CA GLY A 93 11.08 5.06 -12.30
C GLY A 93 9.64 4.55 -12.32
N TRP A 94 9.45 3.23 -12.21
CA TRP A 94 8.12 2.59 -12.14
C TRP A 94 7.29 3.07 -10.95
N SER A 95 7.91 3.23 -9.78
CA SER A 95 7.24 3.76 -8.59
C SER A 95 6.71 5.17 -8.83
N ARG A 96 7.53 6.04 -9.45
CA ARG A 96 7.11 7.42 -9.80
C ARG A 96 5.98 7.42 -10.83
N THR A 97 6.07 6.59 -11.87
CA THR A 97 5.02 6.46 -12.89
C THR A 97 3.69 6.12 -12.24
N ARG A 98 3.68 5.10 -11.37
CA ARG A 98 2.48 4.65 -10.67
C ARG A 98 1.90 5.71 -9.75
N GLU A 99 2.76 6.43 -9.02
CA GLU A 99 2.32 7.52 -8.14
C GLU A 99 1.77 8.74 -8.91
N ILE A 100 2.37 9.06 -10.06
CA ILE A 100 1.85 10.11 -10.97
C ILE A 100 0.48 9.70 -11.52
N GLU A 101 0.34 8.48 -12.02
CA GLU A 101 -0.92 8.03 -12.62
C GLU A 101 -2.04 7.91 -11.59
N ALA A 102 -1.73 7.44 -10.39
CA ALA A 102 -2.67 7.35 -9.28
C ALA A 102 -3.22 8.72 -8.85
N ARG A 103 -2.37 9.74 -8.76
CA ARG A 103 -2.77 11.08 -8.30
C ARG A 103 -3.27 12.00 -9.42
N MET A 104 -3.16 11.57 -10.68
CA MET A 104 -3.52 12.37 -11.86
C MET A 104 -4.98 12.85 -11.84
N PRO A 105 -6.01 12.03 -11.52
CA PRO A 105 -7.39 12.50 -11.52
C PRO A 105 -7.62 13.65 -10.54
N HIS A 106 -7.01 13.60 -9.36
CA HIS A 106 -7.11 14.67 -8.36
C HIS A 106 -6.34 15.93 -8.76
N ALA A 107 -5.15 15.78 -9.34
CA ALA A 107 -4.39 16.90 -9.88
C ALA A 107 -5.17 17.60 -11.01
N LEU A 108 -5.77 16.83 -11.93
CA LEU A 108 -6.59 17.38 -13.02
C LEU A 108 -7.83 18.10 -12.50
N ALA A 109 -8.50 17.57 -11.47
CA ALA A 109 -9.63 18.25 -10.84
C ALA A 109 -9.23 19.60 -10.24
N PHE A 110 -8.06 19.66 -9.60
CA PHE A 110 -7.50 20.91 -9.08
C PHE A 110 -7.18 21.90 -10.20
N MET A 111 -6.52 21.44 -11.27
CA MET A 111 -6.22 22.27 -12.44
C MET A 111 -7.50 22.80 -13.09
N LEU A 112 -8.54 21.96 -13.22
CA LEU A 112 -9.84 22.34 -13.76
C LEU A 112 -10.54 23.40 -12.88
N ALA A 113 -10.55 23.21 -11.57
CA ALA A 113 -11.15 24.18 -10.64
C ALA A 113 -10.47 25.56 -10.73
N MET A 114 -9.14 25.58 -10.80
CA MET A 114 -8.36 26.80 -10.97
C MET A 114 -8.58 27.44 -12.36
N SER A 115 -8.66 26.63 -13.42
CA SER A 115 -8.94 27.11 -14.78
C SER A 115 -10.33 27.72 -14.90
N LYS A 116 -11.35 27.10 -14.28
CA LYS A 116 -12.72 27.68 -14.21
C LYS A 116 -12.74 29.01 -13.43
N GLY A 117 -11.81 29.20 -12.49
CA GLY A 117 -11.55 30.47 -11.83
C GLY A 117 -10.77 31.49 -12.66
N GLY A 118 -10.49 31.20 -13.93
CA GLY A 118 -9.74 32.09 -14.84
C GLY A 118 -8.23 32.12 -14.59
N VAL A 119 -7.68 31.20 -13.80
CA VAL A 119 -6.24 31.15 -13.50
C VAL A 119 -5.48 30.56 -14.68
N GLY A 120 -4.45 31.26 -15.17
CA GLY A 120 -3.62 30.79 -16.28
C GLY A 120 -2.74 29.58 -15.94
N VAL A 121 -2.35 28.83 -16.99
CA VAL A 121 -1.63 27.53 -16.89
C VAL A 121 -0.38 27.59 -16.01
N VAL A 122 0.49 28.59 -16.19
CA VAL A 122 1.74 28.70 -15.41
C VAL A 122 1.45 28.83 -13.91
N ARG A 123 0.43 29.60 -13.54
CA ARG A 123 0.04 29.78 -12.14
C ARG A 123 -0.61 28.51 -11.57
N ILE A 124 -1.41 27.80 -12.37
CA ILE A 124 -1.95 26.49 -11.99
C ILE A 124 -0.80 25.52 -11.62
N PHE A 125 0.22 25.39 -12.48
CA PHE A 125 1.38 24.53 -12.21
C PHE A 125 2.18 25.02 -10.98
N LYS A 126 2.26 26.33 -10.75
CA LYS A 126 2.88 26.91 -9.55
C LYS A 126 2.17 26.48 -8.27
N GLU A 127 0.85 26.62 -8.21
CA GLU A 127 0.06 26.21 -7.05
C GLU A 127 0.10 24.69 -6.85
N LEU A 128 0.02 23.92 -7.95
CA LEU A 128 0.13 22.46 -7.91
C LEU A 128 1.50 22.01 -7.37
N SER A 129 2.59 22.73 -7.70
CA SER A 129 3.93 22.39 -7.24
C SER A 129 4.15 22.55 -5.73
N GLN A 130 3.35 23.40 -5.06
CA GLN A 130 3.49 23.70 -3.63
C GLN A 130 2.75 22.68 -2.73
N ARG A 131 1.81 21.92 -3.28
CA ARG A 131 0.93 20.99 -2.54
C ARG A 131 1.41 19.55 -2.62
N LYS A 132 2.68 19.32 -2.24
CA LYS A 132 3.31 18.00 -2.32
C LYS A 132 2.62 16.95 -1.44
N GLU A 133 2.02 17.35 -0.32
CA GLU A 133 1.30 16.44 0.57
C GLU A 133 0.07 15.82 -0.11
N ASP A 134 -0.61 16.60 -0.97
CA ASP A 134 -1.84 16.16 -1.65
C ASP A 134 -1.54 15.42 -2.97
N TYR A 135 -0.60 15.92 -3.78
CA TYR A 135 -0.39 15.43 -5.16
C TYR A 135 1.00 14.77 -5.41
N GLY A 136 1.87 14.74 -4.40
CA GLY A 136 3.21 14.14 -4.37
C GLY A 136 4.03 14.22 -5.65
N GLU A 137 4.32 13.11 -6.34
CA GLU A 137 5.30 13.11 -7.45
C GLU A 137 4.90 13.97 -8.65
N ILE A 138 3.61 14.23 -8.89
CA ILE A 138 3.13 15.17 -9.91
C ILE A 138 3.66 16.58 -9.63
N CYS A 139 3.74 16.98 -8.36
CA CYS A 139 4.25 18.29 -7.95
C CYS A 139 5.69 18.52 -8.42
N LYS A 140 6.51 17.45 -8.55
CA LYS A 140 7.89 17.58 -9.06
C LYS A 140 7.91 17.89 -10.56
N GLU A 141 7.00 17.30 -11.32
CA GLU A 141 6.86 17.62 -12.75
C GLU A 141 6.28 19.02 -12.92
N ALA A 142 5.30 19.40 -12.08
CA ALA A 142 4.77 20.76 -12.05
C ALA A 142 5.84 21.80 -11.69
N ALA A 143 6.67 21.54 -10.68
CA ALA A 143 7.80 22.38 -10.30
C ALA A 143 8.82 22.51 -11.43
N ALA A 144 9.03 21.44 -12.22
CA ALA A 144 9.92 21.50 -13.38
C ALA A 144 9.36 22.41 -14.49
N VAL A 145 8.06 22.37 -14.75
CA VAL A 145 7.41 23.30 -15.70
C VAL A 145 7.59 24.73 -15.24
N VAL A 146 7.29 25.02 -13.96
CA VAL A 146 7.42 26.37 -13.39
C VAL A 146 8.87 26.85 -13.43
N ARG A 147 9.83 26.00 -13.07
CA ARG A 147 11.25 26.32 -13.17
C ARG A 147 11.67 26.64 -14.61
N ASN A 148 11.19 25.88 -15.59
CA ASN A 148 11.51 26.11 -16.99
C ASN A 148 11.01 27.48 -17.48
N VAL A 149 9.84 27.92 -17.00
CA VAL A 149 9.30 29.25 -17.32
C VAL A 149 9.98 30.37 -16.51
N GLU A 150 9.98 30.27 -15.18
CA GLU A 150 10.40 31.38 -14.29
C GLU A 150 11.93 31.53 -14.20
N VAL A 151 12.69 30.42 -14.29
CA VAL A 151 14.16 30.42 -14.12
C VAL A 151 14.87 30.41 -15.47
N PHE A 152 14.44 29.55 -16.39
CA PHE A 152 15.10 29.40 -17.70
C PHE A 152 14.50 30.30 -18.80
N GLY A 153 13.41 31.03 -18.51
CA GLY A 153 12.79 31.96 -19.46
C GLY A 153 12.14 31.29 -20.67
N MET A 154 11.81 30.00 -20.59
CA MET A 154 11.16 29.27 -21.67
C MET A 154 9.70 29.69 -21.83
N SER A 155 9.16 29.60 -23.05
CA SER A 155 7.72 29.80 -23.24
C SER A 155 6.93 28.68 -22.55
N PRO A 156 5.67 28.92 -22.11
CA PRO A 156 4.86 27.89 -21.48
C PRO A 156 4.72 26.61 -22.33
N VAL A 157 4.59 26.77 -23.65
CA VAL A 157 4.51 25.67 -24.62
C VAL A 157 5.82 24.87 -24.62
N GLN A 158 6.98 25.53 -24.72
CA GLN A 158 8.28 24.88 -24.70
C GLN A 158 8.55 24.17 -23.36
N ALA A 159 8.21 24.82 -22.24
CA ALA A 159 8.39 24.26 -20.90
C ALA A 159 7.57 22.98 -20.70
N LEU A 160 6.32 22.94 -21.19
CA LEU A 160 5.46 21.76 -21.14
C LEU A 160 6.03 20.61 -21.97
N THR A 161 6.48 20.91 -23.21
CA THR A 161 7.05 19.90 -24.10
C THR A 161 8.35 19.31 -23.56
N ASP A 162 9.25 20.14 -23.02
CA ASP A 162 10.52 19.68 -22.41
C ASP A 162 10.28 18.76 -21.19
N VAL A 163 9.30 19.11 -20.35
CA VAL A 163 8.92 18.25 -19.22
C VAL A 163 8.24 16.96 -19.70
N ALA A 164 7.43 17.03 -20.76
CA ALA A 164 6.80 15.84 -21.34
C ALA A 164 7.84 14.81 -21.83
N GLU A 165 8.90 15.25 -22.51
CA GLU A 165 9.97 14.36 -23.02
C GLU A 165 10.74 13.63 -21.91
N THR A 166 10.78 14.20 -20.70
CA THR A 166 11.51 13.62 -19.57
C THR A 166 10.60 12.93 -18.55
N CYS A 167 9.29 12.91 -18.81
CA CYS A 167 8.30 12.33 -17.92
C CYS A 167 8.37 10.78 -17.90
N PRO A 168 8.26 10.13 -16.72
CA PRO A 168 8.21 8.68 -16.63
C PRO A 168 6.84 8.06 -16.96
N SER A 169 5.73 8.83 -16.85
CA SER A 169 4.38 8.36 -17.16
C SER A 169 3.98 8.73 -18.59
N LYS A 170 3.63 7.72 -19.40
CA LYS A 170 3.11 7.93 -20.76
C LYS A 170 1.79 8.72 -20.75
N LYS A 171 0.91 8.45 -19.79
CA LYS A 171 -0.38 9.17 -19.66
C LYS A 171 -0.18 10.66 -19.37
N PHE A 172 0.79 10.99 -18.52
CA PHE A 172 1.10 12.39 -18.17
C PHE A 172 1.90 13.09 -19.27
N GLU A 173 2.82 12.38 -19.93
CA GLU A 173 3.50 12.85 -21.13
C GLU A 173 2.51 13.28 -22.22
N GLU A 174 1.55 12.40 -22.56
CA GLU A 174 0.50 12.70 -23.54
C GLU A 174 -0.35 13.91 -23.10
N PHE A 175 -0.73 13.96 -21.83
CA PHE A 175 -1.46 15.11 -21.28
C PHE A 175 -0.68 16.42 -21.43
N LEU A 176 0.61 16.45 -21.09
CA LEU A 176 1.44 17.65 -21.19
C LEU A 176 1.63 18.09 -22.65
N LYS A 177 1.82 17.15 -23.59
CA LYS A 177 1.91 17.45 -25.02
C LYS A 177 0.62 18.06 -25.55
N THR A 178 -0.52 17.44 -25.25
CA THR A 178 -1.82 17.99 -25.69
C THR A 178 -2.11 19.33 -25.01
N LEU A 179 -1.74 19.50 -23.74
CA LEU A 179 -1.87 20.78 -23.04
C LEU A 179 -1.00 21.87 -23.68
N ALA A 180 0.22 21.55 -24.11
CA ALA A 180 1.09 22.48 -24.83
C ALA A 180 0.40 22.97 -26.13
N THR A 181 -0.22 22.06 -26.88
CA THR A 181 -1.01 22.39 -28.08
C THR A 181 -2.22 23.27 -27.74
N VAL A 182 -2.95 22.97 -26.66
CA VAL A 182 -4.11 23.76 -26.21
C VAL A 182 -3.72 25.19 -25.84
N VAL A 183 -2.57 25.35 -25.17
CA VAL A 183 -1.99 26.66 -24.81
C VAL A 183 -1.53 27.43 -26.04
N GLU A 184 -0.97 26.75 -27.04
CA GLU A 184 -0.49 27.36 -28.28
C GLU A 184 -1.65 27.85 -29.17
N THR A 185 -2.72 27.07 -29.29
CA THR A 185 -3.90 27.43 -30.10
C THR A 185 -4.84 28.40 -29.39
N GLY A 186 -4.70 28.57 -28.07
CA GLY A 186 -5.63 29.35 -27.25
C GLY A 186 -7.02 28.71 -27.14
N SER A 187 -7.16 27.42 -27.49
CA SER A 187 -8.39 26.66 -27.30
C SER A 187 -8.80 26.62 -25.82
N GLY A 188 -10.10 26.46 -25.54
CA GLY A 188 -10.66 26.49 -24.18
C GLY A 188 -9.97 25.50 -23.23
N LEU A 189 -9.09 26.01 -22.37
CA LEU A 189 -8.34 25.23 -21.38
C LEU A 189 -9.28 24.49 -20.43
N ASP A 190 -10.39 25.14 -20.06
CA ASP A 190 -11.42 24.61 -19.20
C ASP A 190 -12.14 23.40 -19.80
N GLU A 191 -12.50 23.46 -21.09
CA GLU A 191 -13.14 22.35 -21.80
C GLU A 191 -12.18 21.15 -21.93
N PHE A 192 -10.92 21.43 -22.32
CA PHE A 192 -9.88 20.40 -22.40
C PHE A 192 -9.63 19.73 -21.04
N LEU A 193 -9.44 20.51 -19.96
CA LEU A 193 -9.21 19.99 -18.63
C LEU A 193 -10.44 19.23 -18.11
N SER A 194 -11.65 19.67 -18.44
CA SER A 194 -12.90 18.98 -18.07
C SER A 194 -12.96 17.59 -18.69
N ALA A 195 -12.77 17.50 -20.01
CA ALA A 195 -12.78 16.22 -20.72
C ALA A 195 -11.67 15.28 -20.23
N ARG A 196 -10.47 15.80 -19.99
CA ARG A 196 -9.35 14.98 -19.48
C ARG A 196 -9.59 14.53 -18.04
N CYS A 197 -10.14 15.39 -17.19
CA CYS A 197 -10.49 15.08 -15.81
C CYS A 197 -11.54 13.97 -15.76
N GLU A 198 -12.63 14.09 -16.52
CA GLU A 198 -13.69 13.07 -16.58
C GLU A 198 -13.14 11.72 -17.03
N LYS A 199 -12.35 11.70 -18.12
CA LYS A 199 -11.68 10.48 -18.59
C LYS A 199 -10.77 9.86 -17.52
N ALA A 200 -10.01 10.68 -16.79
CA ALA A 200 -9.12 10.20 -15.74
C ALA A 200 -9.89 9.57 -14.55
N TYR A 201 -11.02 10.17 -14.13
CA TYR A 201 -11.89 9.58 -13.11
C TYR A 201 -12.58 8.30 -13.58
N PHE A 202 -13.01 8.25 -14.84
CA PHE A 202 -13.58 7.04 -15.43
C PHE A 202 -12.56 5.89 -15.43
N GLU A 203 -11.34 6.13 -15.91
CA GLU A 203 -10.25 5.14 -15.89
C GLU A 203 -9.88 4.70 -14.46
N ALA A 204 -9.84 5.62 -13.50
CA ALA A 204 -9.56 5.30 -12.11
C ALA A 204 -10.66 4.43 -11.47
N LYS A 205 -11.93 4.75 -11.75
CA LYS A 205 -13.08 3.96 -11.29
C LYS A 205 -13.08 2.56 -11.91
N ASP A 206 -12.81 2.44 -13.21
CA ASP A 206 -12.71 1.16 -13.90
C ASP A 206 -11.57 0.29 -13.34
N ALA A 207 -10.40 0.89 -13.09
CA ALA A 207 -9.28 0.21 -12.44
C ALA A 207 -9.61 -0.27 -11.02
N GLN A 208 -10.33 0.55 -10.25
CA GLN A 208 -10.79 0.19 -8.91
C GLN A 208 -11.79 -0.98 -8.95
N LEU A 209 -12.74 -0.96 -9.88
CA LEU A 209 -13.71 -2.06 -10.06
C LEU A 209 -13.02 -3.38 -10.42
N LYS A 210 -12.06 -3.35 -11.35
CA LYS A 210 -11.25 -4.54 -11.71
C LYS A 210 -10.43 -5.06 -10.53
N SER A 211 -9.90 -4.16 -9.69
CA SER A 211 -9.20 -4.55 -8.46
C SER A 211 -10.15 -5.23 -7.46
N LEU A 212 -11.36 -4.70 -7.28
CA LEU A 212 -12.38 -5.30 -6.42
C LEU A 212 -12.85 -6.66 -6.96
N GLU A 213 -13.03 -6.80 -8.27
CA GLU A 213 -13.34 -8.07 -8.92
C GLU A 213 -12.25 -9.12 -8.66
N THR A 214 -10.97 -8.72 -8.78
CA THR A 214 -9.84 -9.58 -8.46
C THR A 214 -9.87 -10.02 -6.99
N VAL A 215 -10.09 -9.09 -6.06
CA VAL A 215 -10.21 -9.40 -4.63
C VAL A 215 -11.40 -10.32 -4.35
N SER A 216 -12.53 -10.13 -5.06
CA SER A 216 -13.72 -10.99 -4.95
C SER A 216 -13.43 -12.42 -5.37
N ILE A 217 -12.77 -12.61 -6.53
CA ILE A 217 -12.36 -13.95 -7.01
C ILE A 217 -11.39 -14.60 -6.00
N MET A 218 -10.44 -13.83 -5.47
CA MET A 218 -9.53 -14.32 -4.43
C MET A 218 -10.29 -14.74 -3.15
N ALA A 219 -11.28 -13.96 -2.72
CA ALA A 219 -12.10 -14.28 -1.56
C ALA A 219 -12.94 -15.55 -1.77
N GLU A 220 -13.50 -15.74 -2.97
CA GLU A 220 -14.23 -16.96 -3.34
C GLU A 220 -13.32 -18.20 -3.25
N ILE A 221 -12.14 -18.14 -3.89
CA ILE A 221 -11.15 -19.22 -3.83
C ILE A 221 -10.75 -19.50 -2.37
N SER A 222 -10.52 -18.46 -1.56
CA SER A 222 -10.15 -18.65 -0.15
C SER A 222 -11.23 -19.34 0.66
N THR A 223 -12.50 -19.03 0.41
CA THR A 223 -13.63 -19.66 1.10
C THR A 223 -13.73 -21.13 0.75
N ILE A 224 -13.49 -21.48 -0.52
CA ILE A 224 -13.45 -22.86 -1.00
C ILE A 224 -12.23 -23.61 -0.43
N THR A 225 -11.02 -23.05 -0.54
CA THR A 225 -9.77 -23.74 -0.17
C THR A 225 -9.56 -23.82 1.33
N VAL A 226 -9.85 -22.75 2.09
CA VAL A 226 -9.61 -22.71 3.54
C VAL A 226 -10.84 -23.19 4.32
N GLY A 227 -12.05 -22.90 3.81
CA GLY A 227 -13.30 -23.30 4.45
C GLY A 227 -13.79 -24.66 3.98
N LEU A 228 -14.22 -24.74 2.72
CA LEU A 228 -14.95 -25.90 2.20
C LEU A 228 -14.08 -27.16 2.05
N LEU A 229 -12.83 -27.03 1.62
CA LEU A 229 -11.95 -28.17 1.33
C LEU A 229 -11.58 -28.97 2.60
N PRO A 230 -11.11 -28.35 3.72
CA PRO A 230 -10.90 -29.09 4.96
C PRO A 230 -12.20 -29.68 5.51
N PHE A 231 -13.33 -28.99 5.34
CA PHE A 231 -14.64 -29.51 5.72
C PHE A 231 -15.02 -30.76 4.91
N LEU A 232 -14.86 -30.74 3.58
CA LEU A 232 -15.11 -31.89 2.71
C LEU A 232 -14.18 -33.07 3.05
N LEU A 233 -12.89 -32.80 3.26
CA LEU A 233 -11.93 -33.80 3.72
C LEU A 233 -12.36 -34.39 5.07
N MET A 234 -12.83 -33.57 6.00
CA MET A 234 -13.32 -34.05 7.28
C MET A 234 -14.53 -34.97 7.13
N VAL A 235 -15.53 -34.56 6.34
CA VAL A 235 -16.74 -35.36 6.11
C VAL A 235 -16.43 -36.69 5.42
N THR A 236 -15.46 -36.72 4.50
CA THR A 236 -15.07 -37.96 3.80
C THR A 236 -14.17 -38.87 4.63
N LEU A 237 -13.31 -38.31 5.49
CA LEU A 237 -12.39 -39.07 6.33
C LEU A 237 -13.06 -39.63 7.60
N LEU A 238 -14.12 -39.00 8.11
CA LEU A 238 -14.84 -39.45 9.30
C LEU A 238 -15.41 -40.89 9.16
N PRO A 239 -16.11 -41.26 8.07
CA PRO A 239 -16.55 -42.64 7.85
C PRO A 239 -15.39 -43.61 7.67
N LEU A 240 -14.32 -43.20 6.99
CA LEU A 240 -13.12 -44.03 6.79
C LEU A 240 -12.44 -44.35 8.12
N GLN A 241 -12.44 -43.40 9.07
CA GLN A 241 -11.93 -43.59 10.42
C GLN A 241 -12.66 -44.72 11.17
N MET A 242 -13.95 -44.97 10.86
CA MET A 242 -14.73 -46.06 11.44
C MET A 242 -14.34 -47.44 10.89
N MET A 243 -13.82 -47.49 9.66
CA MET A 243 -13.39 -48.74 9.00
C MET A 243 -11.91 -49.05 9.27
N ALA A 244 -11.08 -48.01 9.25
CA ALA A 244 -9.66 -48.09 9.57
C ALA A 244 -9.31 -46.90 10.48
N PRO A 245 -8.85 -47.12 11.72
CA PRO A 245 -8.55 -46.03 12.62
C PRO A 245 -7.34 -45.24 12.11
N LEU A 246 -7.63 -44.13 11.43
CA LEU A 246 -6.64 -43.10 11.13
C LEU A 246 -6.14 -42.51 12.46
N PRO A 247 -4.85 -42.19 12.58
CA PRO A 247 -4.33 -41.54 13.78
C PRO A 247 -5.08 -40.22 13.99
N SER A 248 -5.74 -40.07 15.15
CA SER A 248 -6.54 -38.89 15.50
C SER A 248 -5.75 -37.59 15.36
N PHE A 249 -4.45 -37.64 15.63
CA PHE A 249 -3.52 -36.54 15.39
C PHE A 249 -3.52 -36.02 13.94
N ALA A 250 -3.67 -36.89 12.93
CA ALA A 250 -3.68 -36.46 11.53
C ALA A 250 -4.92 -35.62 11.19
N LEU A 251 -6.09 -35.99 11.72
CA LEU A 251 -7.33 -35.21 11.55
C LEU A 251 -7.21 -33.84 12.22
N TYR A 252 -6.67 -33.79 13.44
CA TYR A 252 -6.41 -32.53 14.13
C TYR A 252 -5.38 -31.66 13.40
N ALA A 253 -4.29 -32.27 12.91
CA ALA A 253 -3.27 -31.55 12.15
C ALA A 253 -3.86 -30.97 10.85
N ILE A 254 -4.73 -31.69 10.14
CA ILE A 254 -5.39 -31.15 8.94
C ILE A 254 -6.19 -29.90 9.27
N VAL A 255 -7.04 -29.90 10.31
CA VAL A 255 -7.88 -28.74 10.63
C VAL A 255 -7.07 -27.58 11.22
N TYR A 256 -6.29 -27.88 12.27
CA TYR A 256 -5.57 -26.86 13.03
C TYR A 256 -4.30 -26.35 12.33
N LEU A 257 -3.77 -27.04 11.31
CA LEU A 257 -2.66 -26.53 10.49
C LEU A 257 -3.17 -25.89 9.19
N THR A 258 -4.11 -26.53 8.48
CA THR A 258 -4.55 -26.05 7.16
C THR A 258 -5.30 -24.74 7.27
N ILE A 259 -6.16 -24.58 8.28
CA ILE A 259 -6.93 -23.33 8.42
C ILE A 259 -6.00 -22.15 8.72
N PRO A 260 -5.14 -22.16 9.77
CA PRO A 260 -4.29 -21.01 10.06
C PRO A 260 -3.24 -20.75 8.99
N LEU A 261 -2.63 -21.81 8.43
CA LEU A 261 -1.59 -21.68 7.40
C LEU A 261 -2.19 -21.22 6.07
N GLY A 262 -3.35 -21.76 5.69
CA GLY A 262 -4.13 -21.32 4.54
C GLY A 262 -4.61 -19.88 4.67
N SER A 263 -5.14 -19.49 5.83
CA SER A 263 -5.52 -18.09 6.12
C SER A 263 -4.31 -17.15 6.09
N ALA A 264 -3.18 -17.53 6.69
CA ALA A 264 -1.97 -16.71 6.68
C ALA A 264 -1.42 -16.51 5.25
N LEU A 265 -1.35 -17.61 4.48
CA LEU A 265 -0.94 -17.56 3.08
C LEU A 265 -1.90 -16.69 2.26
N PHE A 266 -3.20 -16.79 2.50
CA PHE A 266 -4.19 -15.97 1.82
C PHE A 266 -4.10 -14.49 2.18
N ILE A 267 -3.90 -14.15 3.46
CA ILE A 267 -3.67 -12.77 3.91
C ILE A 267 -2.44 -12.19 3.21
N LEU A 268 -1.36 -12.97 3.07
CA LEU A 268 -0.17 -12.55 2.33
C LEU A 268 -0.48 -12.28 0.86
N LEU A 269 -1.23 -13.17 0.19
CA LEU A 269 -1.65 -12.95 -1.19
C LEU A 269 -2.52 -11.69 -1.31
N LEU A 270 -3.55 -11.53 -0.49
CA LEU A 270 -4.39 -10.33 -0.50
C LEU A 270 -3.57 -9.05 -0.28
N SER A 271 -2.58 -9.07 0.60
CA SER A 271 -1.75 -7.89 0.87
C SER A 271 -0.95 -7.40 -0.34
N GLN A 272 -0.67 -8.28 -1.30
CA GLN A 272 0.05 -7.93 -2.54
C GLN A 272 -0.87 -7.30 -3.59
N TYR A 273 -2.14 -7.72 -3.62
CA TYR A 273 -3.12 -7.28 -4.63
C TYR A 273 -4.08 -6.20 -4.12
N SER A 274 -4.17 -5.99 -2.80
CA SER A 274 -4.99 -4.93 -2.22
C SER A 274 -4.50 -3.55 -2.68
N PRO A 275 -5.36 -2.69 -3.24
CA PRO A 275 -4.96 -1.40 -3.76
C PRO A 275 -4.41 -0.50 -2.65
N TRP A 276 -3.25 0.10 -2.90
CA TRP A 276 -2.47 0.89 -1.95
C TRP A 276 -3.05 2.29 -1.70
N GLU A 277 -3.97 2.79 -2.55
CA GLU A 277 -4.67 4.06 -2.35
C GLU A 277 -5.59 4.10 -1.11
N ALA A 278 -5.96 2.94 -0.53
CA ALA A 278 -6.78 2.91 0.69
C ALA A 278 -5.97 3.17 1.99
N LYS A 279 -4.64 3.31 1.90
CA LYS A 279 -3.82 3.61 3.07
C LYS A 279 -3.80 5.10 3.36
N HIS A 280 -4.80 5.49 4.17
CA HIS A 280 -4.94 6.73 4.94
C HIS A 280 -5.50 7.90 4.12
N PRO A 281 -6.82 8.20 4.21
CA PRO A 281 -7.21 9.62 4.13
C PRO A 281 -6.30 10.38 5.11
N PRO A 282 -5.80 11.57 4.75
CA PRO A 282 -4.97 12.36 5.65
C PRO A 282 -5.64 12.38 7.01
N ARG A 283 -4.94 11.94 8.06
CA ARG A 283 -5.46 12.04 9.42
C ARG A 283 -5.73 13.51 9.62
N VAL A 284 -7.00 13.88 9.63
CA VAL A 284 -7.41 15.18 10.15
C VAL A 284 -7.07 15.08 11.63
N GLU A 285 -5.89 15.59 12.01
CA GLU A 285 -5.52 15.71 13.41
C GLU A 285 -6.58 16.60 14.05
N GLY A 286 -7.54 15.97 14.73
CA GLY A 286 -8.47 16.68 15.57
C GLY A 286 -7.68 17.49 16.61
N PRO A 287 -8.19 18.65 17.05
CA PRO A 287 -7.49 19.46 18.03
C PRO A 287 -7.12 18.61 19.25
N ALA A 288 -5.84 18.65 19.63
CA ALA A 288 -5.31 17.85 20.73
C ALA A 288 -6.21 18.00 21.97
N PRO A 289 -6.67 16.91 22.60
CA PRO A 289 -7.57 17.00 23.73
C PRO A 289 -6.87 17.74 24.87
N LEU A 290 -7.44 18.87 25.29
CA LEU A 290 -6.99 19.67 26.42
C LEU A 290 -6.90 18.78 27.68
N GLY A 291 -5.66 18.52 28.10
CA GLY A 291 -5.35 17.65 29.24
C GLY A 291 -5.97 18.16 30.53
N ARG A 292 -7.11 17.57 30.93
CA ARG A 292 -7.69 17.78 32.27
C ARG A 292 -7.07 16.79 33.25
N ARG A 293 -6.08 17.29 33.99
CA ARG A 293 -5.40 16.62 35.11
C ARG A 293 -6.37 16.49 36.29
N GLY A 294 -7.03 15.34 36.41
CA GLY A 294 -7.98 15.02 37.49
C GLY A 294 -7.55 13.77 38.29
N SER A 295 -7.58 13.90 39.61
CA SER A 295 -7.04 13.02 40.66
C SER A 295 -7.17 11.51 40.46
N LEU A 296 -6.12 10.79 40.89
CA LEU A 296 -5.90 9.35 40.68
C LEU A 296 -6.80 8.43 41.52
N TRP A 297 -7.41 8.91 42.61
CA TRP A 297 -8.02 8.02 43.62
C TRP A 297 -9.56 8.04 43.70
N ALA A 298 -10.24 9.03 43.13
CA ALA A 298 -11.72 9.07 43.06
C ALA A 298 -12.29 8.57 41.70
N GLY A 299 -11.42 8.03 40.85
CA GLY A 299 -11.64 7.93 39.41
C GLY A 299 -12.04 6.57 38.85
N GLY A 300 -12.04 5.47 39.61
CA GLY A 300 -12.22 4.12 39.06
C GLY A 300 -13.54 3.93 38.30
N ALA A 301 -14.67 4.12 38.98
CA ALA A 301 -15.99 3.96 38.38
C ALA A 301 -16.28 5.02 37.30
N ARG A 302 -15.88 6.28 37.52
CA ARG A 302 -16.07 7.37 36.55
C ARG A 302 -15.20 7.20 35.30
N ARG A 303 -13.96 6.73 35.43
CA ARG A 303 -13.07 6.40 34.30
C ARG A 303 -13.59 5.19 33.54
N PHE A 304 -14.10 4.17 34.23
CA PHE A 304 -14.74 3.02 33.60
C PHE A 304 -16.00 3.43 32.83
N LEU A 305 -16.88 4.25 33.42
CA LEU A 305 -18.05 4.82 32.73
C LEU A 305 -17.67 5.68 31.52
N SER A 306 -16.61 6.50 31.62
CA SER A 306 -16.12 7.26 30.46
C SER A 306 -15.54 6.36 29.39
N PHE A 307 -14.85 5.29 29.77
CA PHE A 307 -14.31 4.30 28.85
C PHE A 307 -15.44 3.58 28.12
N LEU A 308 -16.47 3.10 28.84
CA LEU A 308 -17.68 2.50 28.27
C LEU A 308 -18.38 3.42 27.27
N ARG A 309 -18.42 4.73 27.53
CA ARG A 309 -18.97 5.72 26.59
C ARG A 309 -18.15 5.87 25.31
N THR A 310 -16.84 5.61 25.33
CA THR A 310 -15.97 5.68 24.14
C THR A 310 -15.94 4.39 23.30
N LEU A 311 -16.43 3.27 23.85
CA LEU A 311 -16.46 1.98 23.14
C LEU A 311 -17.24 1.99 21.82
N PRO A 312 -18.37 2.70 21.68
CA PRO A 312 -19.12 2.69 20.43
C PRO A 312 -18.45 3.50 19.31
N ASP A 313 -17.55 4.43 19.66
CA ASP A 313 -16.80 5.24 18.68
C ASP A 313 -15.54 4.51 18.23
N ASP A 314 -14.87 3.79 19.13
CA ASP A 314 -13.67 2.98 18.86
C ASP A 314 -13.85 1.53 19.37
N PRO A 315 -14.43 0.62 18.57
CA PRO A 315 -14.74 -0.76 19.00
C PRO A 315 -13.49 -1.56 19.38
N VAL A 316 -12.31 -1.21 18.85
CA VAL A 316 -11.02 -1.85 19.20
C VAL A 316 -10.73 -1.74 20.69
N ARG A 317 -11.17 -0.67 21.36
CA ARG A 317 -10.92 -0.47 22.79
C ARG A 317 -11.55 -1.56 23.66
N VAL A 318 -12.61 -2.20 23.19
CA VAL A 318 -13.31 -3.30 23.87
C VAL A 318 -12.37 -4.48 24.15
N LEU A 319 -11.41 -4.72 23.26
CA LEU A 319 -10.45 -5.82 23.36
C LEU A 319 -9.57 -5.71 24.61
N TYR A 320 -9.29 -4.49 25.08
CA TYR A 320 -8.55 -4.29 26.34
C TYR A 320 -9.30 -4.82 27.56
N LEU A 321 -10.63 -4.94 27.49
CA LEU A 321 -11.46 -5.51 28.56
C LEU A 321 -11.79 -6.98 28.31
N SER A 322 -12.12 -7.35 27.07
CA SER A 322 -12.57 -8.69 26.74
C SER A 322 -11.44 -9.74 26.77
N ILE A 323 -10.20 -9.38 26.40
CA ILE A 323 -9.05 -10.31 26.47
C ILE A 323 -8.74 -10.71 27.92
N PRO A 324 -8.56 -9.78 28.89
CA PRO A 324 -8.39 -10.16 30.29
C PRO A 324 -9.57 -10.93 30.86
N ALA A 325 -10.80 -10.59 30.46
CA ALA A 325 -11.99 -11.32 30.88
C ALA A 325 -11.99 -12.77 30.35
N ALA A 326 -11.59 -13.00 29.10
CA ALA A 326 -11.45 -14.33 28.53
C ALA A 326 -10.35 -15.15 29.21
N VAL A 327 -9.20 -14.53 29.52
CA VAL A 327 -8.11 -15.19 30.27
C VAL A 327 -8.57 -15.55 31.68
N LEU A 328 -9.24 -14.63 32.38
CA LEU A 328 -9.81 -14.89 33.70
C LEU A 328 -10.83 -16.03 33.65
N PHE A 329 -11.70 -16.04 32.65
CA PHE A 329 -12.66 -17.13 32.42
C PHE A 329 -11.95 -18.47 32.20
N ALA A 330 -10.90 -18.52 31.37
CA ALA A 330 -10.10 -19.72 31.15
C ALA A 330 -9.46 -20.23 32.46
N LEU A 331 -8.84 -19.33 33.23
CA LEU A 331 -8.20 -19.65 34.50
C LEU A 331 -9.20 -20.17 35.53
N LEU A 332 -10.36 -19.53 35.67
CA LEU A 332 -11.41 -19.98 36.59
C LEU A 332 -11.95 -21.35 36.19
N ARG A 333 -12.14 -21.60 34.89
CA ARG A 333 -12.62 -22.88 34.39
C ARG A 333 -11.62 -24.02 34.64
N LEU A 334 -10.32 -23.77 34.43
CA LEU A 334 -9.24 -24.74 34.66
C LEU A 334 -8.95 -24.99 36.14
N SER A 335 -8.98 -23.95 36.99
CA SER A 335 -8.58 -24.05 38.40
C SER A 335 -9.69 -24.50 39.34
N THR A 336 -10.90 -23.97 39.17
CA THR A 336 -12.00 -24.19 40.12
C THR A 336 -13.04 -25.19 39.62
N GLY A 337 -13.04 -25.50 38.32
CA GLY A 337 -14.06 -26.35 37.67
C GLY A 337 -15.49 -25.81 37.74
N LEU A 338 -15.72 -24.67 38.41
CA LEU A 338 -17.04 -24.13 38.78
C LEU A 338 -17.85 -23.65 37.56
N LEU A 339 -17.15 -23.25 36.50
CA LEU A 339 -17.71 -22.70 35.25
C LEU A 339 -17.88 -23.76 34.15
N ASN A 340 -17.65 -25.04 34.46
CA ASN A 340 -17.93 -26.14 33.54
C ASN A 340 -19.44 -26.38 33.46
N LEU A 341 -20.11 -25.71 32.52
CA LEU A 341 -21.51 -26.00 32.17
C LEU A 341 -21.68 -27.48 31.76
N GLU A 342 -20.65 -28.08 31.18
CA GLU A 342 -20.59 -29.48 30.75
C GLU A 342 -20.73 -30.45 31.92
N THR A 343 -20.08 -30.20 33.06
CA THR A 343 -20.19 -31.09 34.24
C THR A 343 -21.58 -31.02 34.86
N ARG A 344 -22.32 -29.91 34.70
CA ARG A 344 -23.74 -29.82 35.07
C ARG A 344 -24.67 -30.56 34.11
N LEU A 345 -24.20 -30.82 32.89
CA LEU A 345 -24.90 -31.61 31.87
C LEU A 345 -24.41 -33.07 31.81
N GLY A 346 -23.49 -33.48 32.70
CA GLY A 346 -22.95 -34.84 32.76
C GLY A 346 -21.86 -35.15 31.72
N LEU A 347 -21.25 -34.15 31.10
CA LEU A 347 -20.18 -34.28 30.10
C LEU A 347 -18.82 -33.97 30.70
N GLU A 348 -17.77 -34.66 30.24
CA GLU A 348 -16.39 -34.35 30.62
C GLU A 348 -15.93 -33.02 30.01
N PRO A 349 -15.31 -32.13 30.80
CA PRO A 349 -14.92 -30.83 30.31
C PRO A 349 -13.74 -30.94 29.36
N LYS A 350 -13.95 -30.50 28.11
CA LYS A 350 -12.92 -30.57 27.07
C LYS A 350 -12.16 -29.25 26.94
N ILE A 351 -10.89 -29.36 26.55
CA ILE A 351 -10.02 -28.20 26.34
C ILE A 351 -10.51 -27.39 25.13
N GLU A 352 -11.05 -28.06 24.10
CA GLU A 352 -11.54 -27.38 22.89
C GLU A 352 -12.72 -26.44 23.20
N THR A 353 -13.66 -26.86 24.04
CA THR A 353 -14.81 -26.03 24.41
C THR A 353 -14.40 -24.86 25.31
N THR A 354 -13.31 -24.99 26.06
CA THR A 354 -12.70 -23.88 26.79
C THR A 354 -12.13 -22.86 25.83
N PHE A 355 -11.37 -23.31 24.84
CA PHE A 355 -10.79 -22.44 23.83
C PHE A 355 -11.86 -21.68 23.03
N VAL A 356 -12.90 -22.36 22.55
CA VAL A 356 -14.00 -21.73 21.78
C VAL A 356 -14.71 -20.66 22.59
N LEU A 357 -15.06 -20.92 23.86
CA LEU A 357 -15.73 -19.92 24.70
C LEU A 357 -14.84 -18.71 24.99
N CYS A 358 -13.52 -18.90 25.15
CA CYS A 358 -12.59 -17.79 25.31
C CYS A 358 -12.54 -16.89 24.06
N LEU A 359 -12.56 -17.49 22.86
CA LEU A 359 -12.65 -16.73 21.62
C LEU A 359 -13.97 -15.95 21.54
N VAL A 360 -15.10 -16.57 21.87
CA VAL A 360 -16.41 -15.89 21.89
C VAL A 360 -16.39 -14.71 22.87
N ILE A 361 -15.91 -14.90 24.10
CA ILE A 361 -15.83 -13.83 25.10
C ILE A 361 -14.93 -12.69 24.61
N THR A 362 -13.83 -13.01 23.92
CA THR A 362 -12.89 -12.03 23.37
C THR A 362 -13.53 -11.22 22.23
N PHE A 363 -14.13 -11.89 21.25
CA PHE A 363 -14.50 -11.29 19.96
C PHE A 363 -15.97 -10.85 19.88
N LEU A 364 -16.91 -11.53 20.54
CA LEU A 364 -18.34 -11.22 20.44
C LEU A 364 -18.66 -9.76 20.82
N PRO A 365 -18.15 -9.20 21.94
CA PRO A 365 -18.42 -7.81 22.29
C PRO A 365 -17.84 -6.82 21.27
N PHE A 366 -16.67 -7.15 20.69
CA PHE A 366 -16.04 -6.37 19.64
C PHE A 366 -16.89 -6.35 18.37
N VAL A 367 -17.35 -7.52 17.90
CA VAL A 367 -18.19 -7.67 16.69
C VAL A 367 -19.48 -6.86 16.82
N ILE A 368 -20.17 -6.96 17.96
CA ILE A 368 -21.42 -6.22 18.19
C ILE A 368 -21.19 -4.70 18.10
N LEU A 369 -20.14 -4.19 18.75
CA LEU A 369 -19.86 -2.76 18.75
C LEU A 369 -19.36 -2.25 17.40
N HIS A 370 -18.60 -3.07 16.66
CA HIS A 370 -18.18 -2.77 15.30
C HIS A 370 -19.40 -2.63 14.36
N GLU A 371 -20.31 -3.61 14.39
CA GLU A 371 -21.54 -3.60 13.60
C GLU A 371 -22.42 -2.38 13.91
N LEU A 372 -22.58 -2.03 15.20
CA LEU A 372 -23.34 -0.85 15.61
C LEU A 372 -22.71 0.47 15.15
N ARG A 373 -21.38 0.53 15.04
CA ARG A 373 -20.66 1.69 14.52
C ARG A 373 -20.83 1.79 13.00
N GLU A 374 -20.64 0.69 12.28
CA GLU A 374 -20.80 0.67 10.82
C GLU A 374 -22.22 1.05 10.40
N ARG A 375 -23.24 0.53 11.08
CA ARG A 375 -24.63 0.94 10.82
C ARG A 375 -24.86 2.43 11.01
N ARG A 376 -24.22 3.05 12.01
CA ARG A 376 -24.30 4.50 12.24
C ARG A 376 -23.58 5.27 11.14
N LEU A 377 -22.37 4.86 10.77
CA LEU A 377 -21.60 5.49 9.69
C LEU A 377 -22.33 5.40 8.35
N GLY A 378 -22.92 4.24 8.04
CA GLY A 378 -23.73 4.04 6.84
C GLY A 378 -24.89 5.03 6.76
N LYS A 379 -25.63 5.25 7.85
CA LYS A 379 -26.70 6.25 7.91
C LYS A 379 -26.21 7.67 7.66
N ILE A 380 -25.03 8.03 8.18
CA ILE A 380 -24.44 9.36 7.96
C ILE A 380 -24.06 9.52 6.48
N LEU A 381 -23.40 8.51 5.90
CA LEU A 381 -22.97 8.53 4.50
C LEU A 381 -24.15 8.64 3.54
N THR A 382 -25.28 7.97 3.82
CA THR A 382 -26.48 8.09 2.97
C THR A 382 -27.11 9.49 3.00
N ILE A 383 -26.97 10.21 4.12
CA ILE A 383 -27.56 11.55 4.33
C ILE A 383 -26.63 12.66 3.79
N THR A 384 -25.32 12.39 3.69
CA THR A 384 -24.30 13.39 3.33
C THR A 384 -24.52 14.05 1.96
N PRO A 385 -24.86 13.33 0.86
CA PRO A 385 -25.10 13.96 -0.44
C PRO A 385 -26.23 14.99 -0.42
N ASP A 386 -27.33 14.69 0.27
CA ASP A 386 -28.48 15.61 0.41
C ASP A 386 -28.13 16.85 1.24
N TYR A 387 -27.30 16.68 2.27
CA TYR A 387 -26.73 17.80 3.00
C TYR A 387 -25.80 18.65 2.12
N LEU A 388 -24.90 18.04 1.35
CA LEU A 388 -23.99 18.79 0.48
C LEU A 388 -24.73 19.49 -0.68
N SER A 389 -25.77 18.87 -1.23
CA SER A 389 -26.60 19.47 -2.28
C SER A 389 -27.42 20.65 -1.75
N SER A 390 -28.02 20.50 -0.56
CA SER A 390 -28.74 21.61 0.11
C SER A 390 -27.80 22.74 0.53
N LEU A 391 -26.58 22.45 1.00
CA LEU A 391 -25.55 23.44 1.26
C LEU A 391 -25.12 24.16 -0.02
N SER A 392 -24.88 23.43 -1.11
CA SER A 392 -24.54 24.03 -2.41
C SER A 392 -25.67 24.92 -2.93
N ALA A 393 -26.92 24.50 -2.79
CA ALA A 393 -28.09 25.28 -3.17
C ALA A 393 -28.23 26.55 -2.31
N ALA A 394 -28.04 26.46 -0.99
CA ALA A 394 -28.05 27.60 -0.08
C ALA A 394 -26.94 28.62 -0.41
N VAL A 395 -25.71 28.15 -0.63
CA VAL A 395 -24.59 29.01 -1.04
C VAL A 395 -24.85 29.67 -2.40
N SER A 396 -25.38 28.93 -3.37
CA SER A 396 -25.71 29.48 -4.70
C SER A 396 -26.86 30.51 -4.68
N SER A 397 -27.74 30.45 -3.68
CA SER A 397 -28.86 31.38 -3.49
C SER A 397 -28.57 32.52 -2.51
N GLY A 398 -27.37 32.54 -1.92
CA GLY A 398 -26.96 33.57 -0.94
C GLY A 398 -27.64 33.45 0.42
N LEU A 399 -28.33 32.35 0.71
CA LEU A 399 -29.00 32.10 1.99
C LEU A 399 -28.04 31.38 2.95
N PRO A 400 -28.04 31.74 4.26
CA PRO A 400 -27.27 30.99 5.23
C PRO A 400 -27.80 29.55 5.33
N PRO A 401 -26.92 28.55 5.49
CA PRO A 401 -27.35 27.17 5.58
C PRO A 401 -28.27 26.97 6.79
N ALA A 402 -29.43 26.35 6.57
CA ALA A 402 -30.36 26.01 7.64
C ALA A 402 -29.68 25.05 8.63
N LYS A 403 -29.82 25.35 9.93
CA LYS A 403 -29.22 24.61 11.05
C LYS A 403 -29.63 23.15 11.12
#